data_AF-A0A521RJA0-F1
#
_entry.id   AF-A0A521RJA0-F1
#
_cell.length_a   1.000
_cell.length_b   1.000
_cell.length_c   1.000
_cell.angle_alpha   90.00
_cell.angle_beta   90.00
_cell.angle_gamma   90.00
#
_symmetry.space_group_name_H-M   'P 1'
#
loop_
_entity.id
_entity.type
_entity.pdbx_description
1 polymer ?
#
loop_
_entity_poly.entity_id
_entity_poly.type
_entity_poly.pdbx_seq_one_letter_code
_entity_poly.pdbx_strand_id
1 'polypeptide(L)'
;MLPNRAFILLILLSGILTGPALAVEGDPIGETVFTRGAVTAQNGSEVRVLGKGEAVYKADILTAGPASFAVVKMGDGTRISLRPDSVFSIDEFNATPGSEAASLKLVKGGLRSITGSISKQDPDAFKVYTAAATIGIRGTEFDARLCEQDCAGEDAQPPEGKPAPAADLVAGRVLFARGQLTATAAAGGARNLSVGAPVYSGDRLETTANSYGVLAFRDGARITLKAETRFEIENYAYQATQPGSDATSLRLVQGGLRALTGSIADRNPDAFKVYTANATIGVRGTGFDLLWLGACAGAATNCGLVAFVWQGDILAENDSGVNPILLDQIARIPGLDRLPEFIETPPDFGDAPRPDTVPADLENLFGRRGQANPEPGLYVACYEGYCAMLQDGREIDLGAGEAGFASPDGQQLWRLERIEPFQSNDPFLNNINNENFSFFAMLNDTITVEGEYECALE
;
A
#
# COMPACT_ATOMS: atom_id res chain seq x y z
N MET A 1 68.33 32.03 -64.52
CA MET A 1 67.78 31.91 -63.16
C MET A 1 66.96 33.17 -62.89
N LEU A 2 65.65 33.08 -63.03
CA LEU A 2 64.67 34.18 -62.93
C LEU A 2 63.49 33.71 -62.04
N PRO A 3 62.73 34.65 -61.42
CA PRO A 3 62.15 34.48 -60.09
C PRO A 3 60.64 34.18 -60.03
N ASN A 4 60.21 33.80 -58.81
CA ASN A 4 58.92 33.95 -58.13
C ASN A 4 57.68 34.43 -58.91
N ARG A 5 56.62 33.61 -58.83
CA ARG A 5 55.22 34.06 -58.93
C ARG A 5 54.46 33.63 -57.67
N ALA A 6 54.03 34.62 -56.89
CA ALA A 6 53.10 34.47 -55.79
C ALA A 6 51.66 34.36 -56.32
N PHE A 7 50.90 33.38 -55.83
CA PHE A 7 49.47 33.24 -56.06
C PHE A 7 48.76 33.43 -54.71
N ILE A 8 47.96 34.50 -54.61
CA ILE A 8 47.10 34.81 -53.46
C ILE A 8 45.83 33.97 -53.64
N LEU A 9 45.53 33.09 -52.68
CA LEU A 9 44.28 32.35 -52.61
C LEU A 9 43.44 32.88 -51.44
N LEU A 10 42.33 33.53 -51.76
CA LEU A 10 41.36 34.11 -50.85
C LEU A 10 40.42 32.98 -50.36
N ILE A 11 40.50 32.58 -49.09
CA ILE A 11 39.59 31.59 -48.48
C ILE A 11 38.44 32.35 -47.79
N LEU A 12 37.23 32.21 -48.34
CA LEU A 12 35.97 32.60 -47.71
C LEU A 12 35.66 31.66 -46.56
N LEU A 13 35.74 32.16 -45.32
CA LEU A 13 35.35 31.45 -44.10
C LEU A 13 33.85 31.65 -43.86
N SER A 14 33.04 30.63 -44.17
CA SER A 14 31.61 30.60 -43.85
C SER A 14 31.43 30.26 -42.37
N GLY A 15 31.00 31.23 -41.57
CA GLY A 15 30.74 31.07 -40.13
C GLY A 15 29.43 30.34 -39.89
N ILE A 16 29.50 29.09 -39.47
CA ILE A 16 28.37 28.34 -38.92
C ILE A 16 28.16 28.85 -37.48
N LEU A 17 27.05 29.57 -37.25
CA LEU A 17 26.57 29.92 -35.92
C LEU A 17 25.99 28.66 -35.25
N THR A 18 26.82 27.93 -34.53
CA THR A 18 26.34 26.97 -33.51
C THR A 18 26.02 27.75 -32.24
N GLY A 19 24.73 27.96 -31.96
CA GLY A 19 24.29 28.44 -30.65
C GLY A 19 24.62 27.39 -29.57
N PRO A 20 25.00 27.80 -28.34
CA PRO A 20 25.23 26.87 -27.26
C PRO A 20 23.90 26.22 -26.87
N ALA A 21 23.79 24.91 -27.07
CA ALA A 21 22.78 24.12 -26.37
C ALA A 21 23.18 24.12 -24.89
N LEU A 22 22.34 24.72 -24.05
CA LEU A 22 22.40 24.51 -22.61
C LEU A 22 22.01 23.04 -22.41
N ALA A 23 23.01 22.21 -22.15
CA ALA A 23 22.80 20.82 -21.78
C ALA A 23 22.82 20.76 -20.25
N VAL A 24 21.71 20.30 -19.67
CA VAL A 24 21.68 19.89 -18.26
C VAL A 24 22.72 18.79 -18.07
N GLU A 25 23.61 18.95 -17.10
CA GLU A 25 24.68 17.99 -16.81
C GLU A 25 24.10 16.78 -16.06
N GLY A 26 24.12 15.60 -16.69
CA GLY A 26 23.69 14.33 -16.09
C GLY A 26 22.90 13.43 -17.04
N ASP A 27 22.85 12.14 -16.72
CA ASP A 27 22.01 11.19 -17.47
C ASP A 27 20.53 11.42 -17.14
N PRO A 28 19.61 11.38 -18.13
CA PRO A 28 18.17 11.41 -17.88
C PRO A 28 17.74 10.29 -16.93
N ILE A 29 16.91 10.62 -15.94
CA ILE A 29 16.31 9.65 -15.00
C ILE A 29 14.88 9.27 -15.41
N GLY A 30 14.34 9.93 -16.44
CA GLY A 30 13.01 9.69 -16.97
C GLY A 30 12.73 10.55 -18.19
N GLU A 31 11.49 10.45 -18.66
CA GLU A 31 10.97 11.20 -19.80
C GLU A 31 9.50 11.56 -19.56
N THR A 32 9.04 12.62 -20.21
CA THR A 32 7.63 12.96 -20.24
C THR A 32 6.90 12.16 -21.32
N VAL A 33 5.89 11.39 -20.91
CA VAL A 33 5.08 10.58 -21.83
C VAL A 33 3.98 11.42 -22.48
N PHE A 34 3.44 12.37 -21.72
CA PHE A 34 2.39 13.27 -22.18
C PHE A 34 2.46 14.58 -21.41
N THR A 35 2.23 15.69 -22.11
CA THR A 35 2.02 16.99 -21.50
C THR A 35 0.90 17.73 -22.21
N ARG A 36 0.14 18.54 -21.47
CA ARG A 36 -0.85 19.47 -21.98
C ARG A 36 -0.73 20.79 -21.24
N GLY A 37 -0.87 21.90 -21.95
CA GLY A 37 -0.73 23.23 -21.37
C GLY A 37 0.74 23.58 -21.09
N ALA A 38 0.95 24.48 -20.13
CA ALA A 38 2.28 24.94 -19.74
C ALA A 38 2.86 24.01 -18.65
N VAL A 39 3.72 23.09 -19.07
CA VAL A 39 4.52 22.25 -18.17
C VAL A 39 5.98 22.59 -18.35
N THR A 40 6.67 22.90 -17.25
CA THR A 40 8.09 23.23 -17.26
C THR A 40 8.87 22.36 -16.29
N ALA A 41 10.17 22.20 -16.57
CA ALA A 41 11.14 21.68 -15.63
C ALA A 41 12.20 22.75 -15.37
N GLN A 42 12.53 22.95 -14.11
CA GLN A 42 13.61 23.83 -13.67
C GLN A 42 14.71 23.02 -13.00
N ASN A 43 15.96 23.22 -13.42
CA ASN A 43 17.14 22.62 -12.79
C ASN A 43 18.17 23.74 -12.52
N GLY A 44 18.37 24.10 -11.25
CA GLY A 44 19.13 25.30 -10.90
C GLY A 44 18.52 26.57 -11.52
N SER A 45 19.28 27.25 -12.38
CA SER A 45 18.81 28.44 -13.13
C SER A 45 18.21 28.12 -14.49
N GLU A 46 18.33 26.88 -14.96
CA GLU A 46 17.83 26.47 -16.27
C GLU A 46 16.34 26.14 -16.18
N VAL A 47 15.54 26.68 -17.09
CA VAL A 47 14.11 26.39 -17.21
C VAL A 47 13.83 25.94 -18.63
N ARG A 48 13.16 24.79 -18.77
CA ARG A 48 12.78 24.21 -20.05
C ARG A 48 11.29 23.82 -20.07
N VAL A 49 10.69 23.89 -21.25
CA VAL A 49 9.32 23.42 -21.47
C VAL A 49 9.35 21.91 -21.68
N LEU A 50 8.44 21.19 -21.04
CA LEU A 50 8.30 19.75 -21.20
C LEU A 50 7.21 19.45 -22.23
N GLY A 51 7.63 19.05 -23.43
CA GLY A 51 6.79 18.39 -24.44
C GLY A 51 6.96 16.88 -24.37
N LYS A 52 6.10 16.12 -25.04
CA LYS A 52 6.24 14.65 -25.13
C LYS A 52 7.67 14.23 -25.56
N GLY A 53 8.25 13.32 -24.80
CA GLY A 53 9.58 12.76 -25.01
C GLY A 53 10.71 13.56 -24.38
N GLU A 54 10.41 14.72 -23.76
CA GLU A 54 11.45 15.51 -23.10
C GLU A 54 11.98 14.82 -21.86
N ALA A 55 13.30 14.86 -21.72
CA ALA A 55 14.03 14.23 -20.63
C ALA A 55 13.72 14.91 -19.29
N VAL A 56 13.72 14.11 -18.24
CA VAL A 56 13.64 14.51 -16.84
C VAL A 56 14.92 14.08 -16.14
N TYR A 57 15.47 14.97 -15.32
CA TYR A 57 16.76 14.85 -14.66
C TYR A 57 16.61 14.91 -13.14
N LYS A 58 17.64 14.42 -12.44
CA LYS A 58 17.75 14.61 -10.99
C LYS A 58 17.80 16.10 -10.65
N ALA A 59 17.20 16.47 -9.51
CA ALA A 59 17.03 17.83 -9.02
C ALA A 59 16.09 18.72 -9.85
N ASP A 60 15.36 18.16 -10.82
CA ASP A 60 14.32 18.91 -11.51
C ASP A 60 13.18 19.30 -10.56
N ILE A 61 12.66 20.50 -10.79
CA ILE A 61 11.38 20.98 -10.26
C ILE A 61 10.42 21.08 -11.43
N LEU A 62 9.45 20.18 -11.48
CA LEU A 62 8.39 20.13 -12.47
C LEU A 62 7.22 21.01 -12.03
N THR A 63 6.79 21.90 -12.90
CA THR A 63 5.64 22.79 -12.66
C THR A 63 4.59 22.56 -13.73
N ALA A 64 3.39 22.13 -13.33
CA ALA A 64 2.20 22.12 -14.17
C ALA A 64 1.36 23.35 -13.81
N GLY A 65 1.25 24.30 -14.75
CA GLY A 65 0.45 25.50 -14.54
C GLY A 65 -1.07 25.26 -14.48
N PRO A 66 -1.86 26.34 -14.44
CA PRO A 66 -3.31 26.26 -14.55
C PRO A 66 -3.72 25.53 -15.84
N ALA A 67 -4.76 24.70 -15.76
CA ALA A 67 -5.26 23.85 -16.86
C ALA A 67 -4.17 22.98 -17.55
N SER A 68 -3.03 22.78 -16.89
CA SER A 68 -1.89 22.03 -17.43
C SER A 68 -1.75 20.68 -16.74
N PHE A 69 -1.18 19.72 -17.44
CA PHE A 69 -1.15 18.33 -16.99
C PHE A 69 0.07 17.61 -17.57
N ALA A 70 0.68 16.72 -16.80
CA ALA A 70 1.84 15.95 -17.25
C ALA A 70 1.78 14.50 -16.78
N VAL A 71 2.25 13.57 -17.62
CA VAL A 71 2.60 12.21 -17.24
C VAL A 71 4.07 12.01 -17.49
N VAL A 72 4.81 11.65 -16.45
CA VAL A 72 6.24 11.36 -16.47
C VAL A 72 6.45 9.87 -16.25
N LYS A 73 7.39 9.28 -16.98
CA LYS A 73 7.85 7.91 -16.78
C LYS A 73 9.32 7.94 -16.39
N MET A 74 9.62 7.32 -15.26
CA MET A 74 10.97 7.20 -14.73
C MET A 74 11.68 5.95 -15.27
N GLY A 75 13.00 5.91 -15.16
CA GLY A 75 13.83 4.81 -15.65
C GLY A 75 13.56 3.45 -15.02
N ASP A 76 13.00 3.42 -13.80
CA ASP A 76 12.61 2.18 -13.10
C ASP A 76 11.21 1.65 -13.49
N GLY A 77 10.53 2.36 -14.42
CA GLY A 77 9.16 2.08 -14.84
C GLY A 77 8.09 2.82 -14.05
N THR A 78 8.42 3.57 -13.00
CA THR A 78 7.47 4.41 -12.25
C THR A 78 6.81 5.40 -13.19
N ARG A 79 5.47 5.49 -13.13
CA ARG A 79 4.70 6.54 -13.81
C ARG A 79 4.19 7.53 -12.77
N ILE A 80 4.27 8.82 -13.09
CA ILE A 80 3.79 9.91 -12.22
C ILE A 80 2.92 10.82 -13.07
N SER A 81 1.67 10.98 -12.66
CA SER A 81 0.71 11.92 -13.22
C SER A 81 0.67 13.16 -12.34
N LEU A 82 0.86 14.35 -12.91
CA LEU A 82 0.79 15.63 -12.21
C LEU A 82 -0.46 16.37 -12.66
N ARG A 83 -1.37 16.67 -11.73
CA ARG A 83 -2.59 17.44 -12.00
C ARG A 83 -2.29 18.94 -12.19
N PRO A 84 -3.26 19.75 -12.67
CA PRO A 84 -3.11 21.20 -12.71
C PRO A 84 -2.67 21.81 -11.37
N ASP A 85 -1.92 22.89 -11.47
CA ASP A 85 -1.40 23.67 -10.33
C ASP A 85 -0.48 22.87 -9.39
N SER A 86 0.27 21.92 -9.96
CA SER A 86 1.21 21.09 -9.22
C SER A 86 2.66 21.56 -9.35
N VAL A 87 3.38 21.50 -8.22
CA VAL A 87 4.83 21.71 -8.16
C VAL A 87 5.44 20.48 -7.50
N PHE A 88 6.28 19.78 -8.25
CA PHE A 88 6.84 18.49 -7.88
C PHE A 88 8.34 18.46 -8.15
N SER A 89 9.14 18.01 -7.19
CA SER A 89 10.59 17.92 -7.32
C SER A 89 11.10 16.50 -7.17
N ILE A 90 12.18 16.21 -7.89
CA ILE A 90 12.85 14.90 -7.88
C ILE A 90 14.25 15.09 -7.27
N ASP A 91 14.35 15.03 -5.95
CA ASP A 91 15.59 15.31 -5.24
C ASP A 91 16.63 14.19 -5.44
N GLU A 92 16.18 12.93 -5.40
CA GLU A 92 17.02 11.74 -5.58
C GLU A 92 16.26 10.69 -6.38
N PHE A 93 16.93 10.05 -7.33
CA PHE A 93 16.38 8.90 -8.05
C PHE A 93 17.51 7.97 -8.51
N ASN A 94 17.64 6.82 -7.86
CA ASN A 94 18.60 5.78 -8.17
C ASN A 94 17.86 4.43 -8.21
N ALA A 95 17.87 3.78 -9.36
CA ALA A 95 17.29 2.45 -9.56
C ALA A 95 18.35 1.33 -9.59
N THR A 96 19.58 1.64 -9.20
CA THR A 96 20.69 0.67 -9.18
C THR A 96 20.48 -0.34 -8.06
N PRO A 97 20.43 -1.65 -8.36
CA PRO A 97 20.18 -2.67 -7.36
C PRO A 97 21.15 -2.62 -6.17
N GLY A 98 20.62 -2.65 -4.94
CA GLY A 98 21.37 -2.53 -3.69
C GLY A 98 21.75 -1.10 -3.27
N SER A 99 21.28 -0.08 -4.00
CA SER A 99 21.47 1.35 -3.68
C SER A 99 20.25 2.18 -4.09
N GLU A 100 19.09 1.52 -4.14
CA GLU A 100 17.84 2.09 -4.60
C GLU A 100 17.44 3.27 -3.71
N ALA A 101 17.04 4.38 -4.33
CA ALA A 101 16.59 5.57 -3.61
C ALA A 101 15.67 6.39 -4.51
N ALA A 102 14.49 6.76 -4.02
CA ALA A 102 13.63 7.74 -4.66
C ALA A 102 13.15 8.74 -3.60
N SER A 103 13.72 9.95 -3.62
CA SER A 103 13.32 11.07 -2.78
C SER A 103 12.62 12.09 -3.64
N LEU A 104 11.30 12.14 -3.51
CA LEU A 104 10.43 13.01 -4.31
C LEU A 104 9.77 14.03 -3.39
N LYS A 105 9.42 15.21 -3.89
CA LYS A 105 8.77 16.23 -3.08
C LYS A 105 7.57 16.81 -3.81
N LEU A 106 6.38 16.70 -3.21
CA LEU A 106 5.19 17.42 -3.67
C LEU A 106 5.09 18.71 -2.85
N VAL A 107 5.28 19.85 -3.52
CA VAL A 107 5.24 21.19 -2.90
C VAL A 107 3.83 21.75 -2.92
N LYS A 108 3.10 21.53 -4.02
CA LYS A 108 1.73 22.00 -4.23
C LYS A 108 0.99 21.07 -5.19
N GLY A 109 -0.33 21.03 -5.09
CA GLY A 109 -1.21 20.38 -6.06
C GLY A 109 -1.40 18.91 -5.73
N GLY A 110 -1.25 18.05 -6.73
CA GLY A 110 -1.42 16.62 -6.53
C GLY A 110 -0.74 15.76 -7.58
N LEU A 111 -0.51 14.51 -7.20
CA LEU A 111 0.03 13.51 -8.10
C LEU A 111 -0.65 12.17 -7.90
N ARG A 112 -0.61 11.34 -8.93
CA ARG A 112 -0.83 9.90 -8.84
C ARG A 112 0.41 9.20 -9.34
N SER A 113 0.80 8.12 -8.70
CA SER A 113 1.93 7.34 -9.13
C SER A 113 1.65 5.85 -9.09
N ILE A 114 2.17 5.15 -10.11
CA ILE A 114 2.30 3.70 -10.13
C ILE A 114 3.79 3.41 -10.06
N THR A 115 4.22 2.76 -8.98
CA THR A 115 5.64 2.55 -8.71
C THR A 115 6.29 1.44 -9.53
N GLY A 116 7.55 1.66 -9.86
CA GLY A 116 8.40 0.78 -10.66
C GLY A 116 9.16 -0.25 -9.82
N SER A 117 10.38 -0.58 -10.26
CA SER A 117 11.20 -1.60 -9.61
C SER A 117 11.80 -1.16 -8.28
N ILE A 118 12.00 0.13 -8.02
CA ILE A 118 12.62 0.63 -6.78
C ILE A 118 11.85 0.12 -5.56
N SER A 119 10.55 0.39 -5.47
CA SER A 119 9.73 -0.02 -4.32
C SER A 119 9.54 -1.53 -4.18
N LYS A 120 9.88 -2.31 -5.23
CA LYS A 120 9.82 -3.78 -5.19
C LYS A 120 11.12 -4.38 -4.65
N GLN A 121 12.25 -3.72 -4.90
CA GLN A 121 13.58 -4.17 -4.48
C GLN A 121 13.88 -3.72 -3.05
N ASP A 122 13.66 -2.44 -2.77
CA ASP A 122 13.72 -1.85 -1.43
C ASP A 122 12.41 -1.12 -1.11
N PRO A 123 11.53 -1.73 -0.28
CA PRO A 123 10.28 -1.11 0.11
C PRO A 123 10.44 0.20 0.90
N ASP A 124 11.59 0.50 1.47
CA ASP A 124 11.81 1.73 2.25
C ASP A 124 12.51 2.84 1.44
N ALA A 125 12.92 2.55 0.20
CA ALA A 125 13.67 3.47 -0.65
C ALA A 125 12.83 4.58 -1.29
N PHE A 126 11.51 4.37 -1.46
CA PHE A 126 10.63 5.31 -2.16
C PHE A 126 9.84 6.18 -1.19
N LYS A 127 10.14 7.48 -1.19
CA LYS A 127 9.55 8.47 -0.29
C LYS A 127 9.07 9.70 -1.05
N VAL A 128 7.88 10.17 -0.68
CA VAL A 128 7.33 11.45 -1.14
C VAL A 128 7.22 12.39 0.06
N TYR A 129 7.96 13.49 0.04
CA TYR A 129 7.92 14.53 1.06
C TYR A 129 6.89 15.60 0.69
N THR A 130 6.18 16.09 1.70
CA THR A 130 5.25 17.21 1.56
C THR A 130 5.44 18.17 2.74
N ALA A 131 4.75 19.32 2.71
CA ALA A 131 4.74 20.23 3.84
C ALA A 131 4.03 19.65 5.08
N ALA A 132 3.10 18.70 4.91
CA ALA A 132 2.31 18.15 6.01
C ALA A 132 2.91 16.84 6.56
N ALA A 133 3.30 15.91 5.69
CA ALA A 133 3.81 14.60 6.09
C ALA A 133 4.76 13.99 5.04
N THR A 134 5.45 12.92 5.42
CA THR A 134 6.20 12.05 4.51
C THR A 134 5.37 10.82 4.17
N ILE A 135 5.36 10.43 2.90
CA ILE A 135 4.70 9.22 2.43
C ILE A 135 5.77 8.19 2.08
N GLY A 136 5.77 7.04 2.76
CA GLY A 136 6.57 5.87 2.42
C GLY A 136 5.78 4.92 1.50
N ILE A 137 6.42 4.43 0.45
CA ILE A 137 5.73 3.69 -0.63
C ILE A 137 6.31 2.29 -0.84
N ARG A 138 5.47 1.26 -0.64
CA ARG A 138 5.86 -0.15 -0.74
C ARG A 138 5.07 -0.88 -1.83
N GLY A 139 5.54 -0.73 -3.08
CA GLY A 139 5.00 -1.43 -4.26
C GLY A 139 3.56 -1.06 -4.58
N THR A 140 3.27 0.24 -4.66
CA THR A 140 1.89 0.75 -4.71
C THR A 140 1.53 1.50 -5.97
N GLU A 141 0.22 1.58 -6.17
CA GLU A 141 -0.44 2.67 -6.86
C GLU A 141 -1.10 3.58 -5.81
N PHE A 142 -0.79 4.87 -5.85
CA PHE A 142 -1.31 5.83 -4.89
C PHE A 142 -1.53 7.20 -5.52
N ASP A 143 -2.36 8.02 -4.89
CA ASP A 143 -2.35 9.46 -5.10
C ASP A 143 -1.99 10.21 -3.82
N ALA A 144 -1.48 11.42 -4.02
CA ALA A 144 -1.19 12.36 -2.96
C ALA A 144 -1.72 13.72 -3.41
N ARG A 145 -2.59 14.33 -2.60
CA ARG A 145 -3.18 15.64 -2.86
C ARG A 145 -2.92 16.56 -1.68
N LEU A 146 -2.17 17.64 -1.91
CA LEU A 146 -2.09 18.75 -0.98
C LEU A 146 -3.27 19.69 -1.25
N CYS A 147 -4.27 19.60 -0.39
CA CYS A 147 -5.47 20.42 -0.43
C CYS A 147 -5.24 21.76 0.27
N GLU A 148 -5.66 22.82 -0.39
CA GLU A 148 -5.84 24.13 0.21
C GLU A 148 -7.35 24.34 0.43
N GLN A 149 -7.94 25.40 -0.12
CA GLN A 149 -9.40 25.63 -0.08
C GLN A 149 -10.13 25.05 -1.30
N ASP A 150 -9.40 24.53 -2.26
CA ASP A 150 -9.88 24.05 -3.56
C ASP A 150 -10.59 22.70 -3.49
N CYS A 151 -10.06 21.77 -2.69
CA CYS A 151 -10.62 20.42 -2.59
C CYS A 151 -12.08 20.39 -2.11
N ALA A 152 -12.49 21.29 -1.21
CA ALA A 152 -13.87 21.34 -0.73
C ALA A 152 -14.89 21.64 -1.85
N GLY A 153 -14.49 22.41 -2.87
CA GLY A 153 -15.34 22.69 -4.04
C GLY A 153 -15.39 21.52 -5.03
N GLU A 154 -14.25 20.85 -5.23
CA GLU A 154 -14.15 19.65 -6.10
C GLU A 154 -14.93 18.46 -5.51
N ASP A 155 -14.95 18.33 -4.18
CA ASP A 155 -15.61 17.24 -3.45
C ASP A 155 -17.14 17.36 -3.43
N ALA A 156 -17.68 18.56 -3.63
CA ALA A 156 -19.12 18.81 -3.71
C ALA A 156 -19.76 18.23 -5.00
N GLN A 157 -18.94 17.79 -5.96
CA GLN A 157 -19.43 17.09 -7.14
C GLN A 157 -19.81 15.64 -6.78
N PRO A 158 -20.95 15.12 -7.26
CA PRO A 158 -21.30 13.72 -7.06
C PRO A 158 -20.20 12.79 -7.59
N PRO A 159 -20.07 11.57 -7.07
CA PRO A 159 -19.04 10.65 -7.51
C PRO A 159 -19.17 10.31 -9.01
N GLU A 160 -18.42 11.03 -9.86
CA GLU A 160 -18.24 10.72 -11.28
C GLU A 160 -16.95 9.90 -11.44
N GLY A 161 -17.04 8.59 -11.16
CA GLY A 161 -15.88 7.72 -11.21
C GLY A 161 -16.18 6.32 -10.70
N LYS A 162 -15.29 5.36 -11.00
CA LYS A 162 -15.36 4.01 -10.44
C LYS A 162 -15.36 4.16 -8.90
N PRO A 163 -16.35 3.63 -8.17
CA PRO A 163 -16.36 3.70 -6.71
C PRO A 163 -15.03 3.22 -6.17
N ALA A 164 -14.49 3.93 -5.17
CA ALA A 164 -13.44 3.39 -4.34
C ALA A 164 -13.86 1.97 -3.92
N PRO A 165 -12.97 0.96 -4.01
CA PRO A 165 -13.28 -0.37 -3.51
C PRO A 165 -13.83 -0.25 -2.09
N ALA A 166 -14.86 -1.04 -1.76
CA ALA A 166 -15.49 -0.99 -0.45
C ALA A 166 -14.40 -1.04 0.65
N ALA A 167 -14.47 -0.11 1.59
CA ALA A 167 -13.41 0.26 2.51
C ALA A 167 -12.91 -0.87 3.45
N ASP A 168 -13.33 -2.12 3.29
CA ASP A 168 -13.10 -3.19 4.26
C ASP A 168 -12.31 -4.37 3.70
N LEU A 169 -11.32 -4.12 2.84
CA LEU A 169 -10.43 -5.15 2.33
C LEU A 169 -9.45 -5.67 3.39
N VAL A 170 -8.91 -4.78 4.23
CA VAL A 170 -7.90 -5.14 5.23
C VAL A 170 -8.54 -5.98 6.33
N ALA A 171 -8.15 -7.25 6.43
CA ALA A 171 -8.58 -8.15 7.51
C ALA A 171 -7.80 -7.89 8.79
N GLY A 172 -6.50 -7.65 8.65
CA GLY A 172 -5.58 -7.40 9.76
C GLY A 172 -4.29 -6.71 9.34
N ARG A 173 -3.40 -6.49 10.30
CA ARG A 173 -2.08 -5.89 10.13
C ARG A 173 -1.03 -6.61 10.94
N VAL A 174 0.21 -6.53 10.48
CA VAL A 174 1.36 -7.03 11.25
C VAL A 174 1.69 -6.08 12.39
N LEU A 175 1.58 -6.56 13.63
CA LEU A 175 2.06 -5.88 14.84
C LEU A 175 3.57 -5.98 14.97
N PHE A 176 4.12 -7.15 14.65
CA PHE A 176 5.52 -7.46 14.82
C PHE A 176 5.95 -8.55 13.84
N ALA A 177 7.16 -8.44 13.32
CA ALA A 177 7.79 -9.50 12.53
C ALA A 177 9.26 -9.62 12.90
N ARG A 178 9.71 -10.86 13.13
CA ARG A 178 11.13 -11.22 13.20
C ARG A 178 11.41 -12.22 12.10
N GLY A 179 12.48 -12.01 11.34
CA GLY A 179 12.78 -12.84 10.17
C GLY A 179 11.81 -12.54 9.02
N GLN A 180 11.62 -13.51 8.12
CA GLN A 180 10.78 -13.31 6.94
C GLN A 180 9.35 -13.79 7.16
N LEU A 181 8.41 -12.87 7.00
CA LEU A 181 6.97 -13.10 6.91
C LEU A 181 6.51 -12.64 5.52
N THR A 182 5.81 -13.50 4.78
CA THR A 182 5.26 -13.16 3.46
C THR A 182 3.77 -13.42 3.42
N ALA A 183 3.06 -12.73 2.53
CA ALA A 183 1.71 -13.07 2.11
C ALA A 183 1.64 -13.27 0.61
N THR A 184 0.85 -14.23 0.17
CA THR A 184 0.52 -14.47 -1.23
C THR A 184 -1.00 -14.38 -1.37
N ALA A 185 -1.47 -13.46 -2.22
CA ALA A 185 -2.89 -13.31 -2.48
C ALA A 185 -3.44 -14.52 -3.26
N ALA A 186 -4.76 -14.76 -3.19
CA ALA A 186 -5.41 -15.84 -3.94
C ALA A 186 -5.18 -15.77 -5.46
N ALA A 187 -5.06 -14.55 -6.01
CA ALA A 187 -4.73 -14.32 -7.42
C ALA A 187 -3.24 -14.55 -7.76
N GLY A 188 -2.41 -14.88 -6.78
CA GLY A 188 -0.95 -14.96 -6.88
C GLY A 188 -0.26 -13.66 -6.46
N GLY A 189 1.07 -13.64 -6.56
CA GLY A 189 1.90 -12.51 -6.14
C GLY A 189 2.25 -12.57 -4.65
N ALA A 190 3.50 -12.93 -4.36
CA ALA A 190 4.03 -12.91 -3.00
C ALA A 190 4.55 -11.51 -2.66
N ARG A 191 4.29 -11.06 -1.44
CA ARG A 191 4.79 -9.80 -0.88
C ARG A 191 5.38 -10.05 0.51
N ASN A 192 6.49 -9.39 0.80
CA ASN A 192 7.04 -9.36 2.16
C ASN A 192 6.15 -8.49 3.04
N LEU A 193 5.95 -8.92 4.29
CA LEU A 193 5.17 -8.19 5.28
C LEU A 193 6.10 -7.60 6.35
N SER A 194 6.17 -6.28 6.39
CA SER A 194 6.77 -5.51 7.49
C SER A 194 5.73 -5.20 8.56
N VAL A 195 6.16 -4.62 9.70
CA VAL A 195 5.24 -4.01 10.67
C VAL A 195 4.32 -3.02 9.94
N GLY A 196 3.04 -2.99 10.32
CA GLY A 196 2.02 -2.14 9.71
C GLY A 196 1.38 -2.69 8.44
N ALA A 197 2.08 -3.61 7.75
CA ALA A 197 1.63 -4.15 6.47
C ALA A 197 0.26 -4.84 6.60
N PRO A 198 -0.66 -4.57 5.67
CA PRO A 198 -2.00 -5.16 5.67
C PRO A 198 -1.99 -6.61 5.19
N VAL A 199 -2.88 -7.39 5.79
CA VAL A 199 -3.26 -8.73 5.33
C VAL A 199 -4.76 -8.74 5.02
N TYR A 200 -5.14 -9.49 4.01
CA TYR A 200 -6.46 -9.48 3.38
C TYR A 200 -7.12 -10.85 3.49
N SER A 201 -8.45 -10.87 3.38
CA SER A 201 -9.16 -12.12 3.16
C SER A 201 -8.70 -12.77 1.85
N GLY A 202 -8.44 -14.07 1.88
CA GLY A 202 -7.85 -14.86 0.80
C GLY A 202 -6.32 -14.92 0.79
N ASP A 203 -5.62 -14.24 1.72
CA ASP A 203 -4.16 -14.34 1.79
C ASP A 203 -3.69 -15.67 2.39
N ARG A 204 -2.61 -16.21 1.81
CA ARG A 204 -1.77 -17.24 2.42
C ARG A 204 -0.51 -16.61 2.98
N LEU A 205 -0.30 -16.74 4.27
CA LEU A 205 0.84 -16.21 5.02
C LEU A 205 1.86 -17.33 5.29
N GLU A 206 3.13 -17.01 5.10
CA GLU A 206 4.24 -17.96 5.33
C GLU A 206 5.35 -17.33 6.15
N THR A 207 5.86 -18.07 7.13
CA THR A 207 7.01 -17.72 7.97
C THR A 207 8.13 -18.72 7.71
N THR A 208 9.36 -18.24 7.60
CA THR A 208 10.55 -19.09 7.37
C THR A 208 11.18 -19.60 8.67
N ALA A 209 12.26 -20.37 8.58
CA ALA A 209 13.03 -20.76 9.75
C ALA A 209 13.53 -19.54 10.55
N ASN A 210 13.56 -19.65 11.88
CA ASN A 210 13.96 -18.57 12.80
C ASN A 210 13.15 -17.26 12.66
N SER A 211 11.91 -17.36 12.19
CA SER A 211 11.00 -16.23 12.06
C SER A 211 9.75 -16.39 12.92
N TYR A 212 9.06 -15.30 13.20
CA TYR A 212 7.68 -15.32 13.66
C TYR A 212 7.01 -13.99 13.31
N GLY A 213 5.69 -14.01 13.21
CA GLY A 213 4.88 -12.82 12.96
C GLY A 213 3.75 -12.73 13.97
N VAL A 214 3.41 -11.52 14.37
CA VAL A 214 2.23 -11.24 15.22
C VAL A 214 1.30 -10.36 14.42
N LEU A 215 0.06 -10.80 14.26
CA LEU A 215 -0.99 -10.13 13.51
C LEU A 215 -2.04 -9.60 14.49
N ALA A 216 -2.58 -8.42 14.20
CA ALA A 216 -3.82 -7.92 14.78
C ALA A 216 -4.90 -7.91 13.69
N PHE A 217 -6.13 -8.24 14.05
CA PHE A 217 -7.30 -8.18 13.19
C PHE A 217 -8.23 -7.05 13.63
N ARG A 218 -9.10 -6.60 12.74
CA ARG A 218 -10.01 -5.47 13.00
C ARG A 218 -11.01 -5.71 14.12
N ASP A 219 -11.34 -6.98 14.39
CA ASP A 219 -12.23 -7.38 15.47
C ASP A 219 -11.54 -7.41 16.84
N GLY A 220 -10.22 -7.13 16.88
CA GLY A 220 -9.38 -7.19 18.07
C GLY A 220 -8.66 -8.53 18.27
N ALA A 221 -8.91 -9.53 17.41
CA ALA A 221 -8.19 -10.79 17.48
C ALA A 221 -6.71 -10.57 17.22
N ARG A 222 -5.86 -11.39 17.86
CA ARG A 222 -4.41 -11.36 17.66
C ARG A 222 -3.88 -12.77 17.44
N ILE A 223 -3.04 -12.95 16.43
CA ILE A 223 -2.49 -14.26 16.08
C ILE A 223 -0.97 -14.16 15.95
N THR A 224 -0.25 -14.99 16.70
CA THR A 224 1.19 -15.20 16.50
C THR A 224 1.37 -16.43 15.63
N LEU A 225 2.10 -16.30 14.52
CA LEU A 225 2.55 -17.40 13.67
C LEU A 225 3.99 -17.76 14.05
N LYS A 226 4.22 -19.03 14.43
CA LYS A 226 5.55 -19.57 14.72
C LYS A 226 6.37 -19.72 13.44
N ALA A 227 7.70 -19.83 13.54
CA ALA A 227 8.57 -20.28 12.46
C ALA A 227 8.01 -21.50 11.70
N GLU A 228 8.21 -21.51 10.37
CA GLU A 228 7.81 -22.58 9.46
C GLU A 228 6.30 -22.83 9.42
N THR A 229 5.51 -21.77 9.60
CA THR A 229 4.05 -21.81 9.55
C THR A 229 3.54 -21.39 8.19
N ARG A 230 2.57 -22.16 7.68
CA ARG A 230 1.70 -21.78 6.56
C ARG A 230 0.28 -21.63 7.10
N PHE A 231 -0.24 -20.42 7.00
CA PHE A 231 -1.52 -20.00 7.54
C PHE A 231 -2.34 -19.30 6.45
N GLU A 232 -3.64 -19.50 6.40
CA GLU A 232 -4.52 -18.88 5.41
C GLU A 232 -5.67 -18.16 6.10
N ILE A 233 -5.97 -16.95 5.64
CA ILE A 233 -7.16 -16.20 6.02
C ILE A 233 -8.20 -16.52 4.93
N GLU A 234 -8.91 -17.64 5.03
CA GLU A 234 -9.83 -18.07 3.96
C GLU A 234 -11.01 -17.11 3.78
N ASN A 235 -11.58 -16.67 4.91
CA ASN A 235 -12.65 -15.69 4.91
C ASN A 235 -12.52 -14.81 6.16
N TYR A 236 -12.68 -13.50 5.99
CA TYR A 236 -12.78 -12.55 7.08
C TYR A 236 -13.78 -11.46 6.73
N ALA A 237 -14.87 -11.40 7.50
CA ALA A 237 -15.89 -10.37 7.42
C ALA A 237 -16.15 -9.85 8.83
N TYR A 238 -15.86 -8.57 9.04
CA TYR A 238 -16.10 -7.89 10.30
C TYR A 238 -16.62 -6.48 10.03
N GLN A 239 -17.80 -6.18 10.55
CA GLN A 239 -18.29 -4.81 10.62
C GLN A 239 -18.82 -4.58 12.03
N ALA A 240 -18.31 -3.55 12.72
CA ALA A 240 -18.69 -3.26 14.09
C ALA A 240 -20.22 -3.07 14.25
N THR A 241 -20.85 -2.46 13.25
CA THR A 241 -22.29 -2.14 13.20
C THR A 241 -23.16 -3.23 12.58
N GLN A 242 -22.58 -4.28 11.99
CA GLN A 242 -23.31 -5.38 11.35
C GLN A 242 -22.84 -6.77 11.83
N PRO A 243 -23.09 -7.16 13.09
CA PRO A 243 -22.67 -8.47 13.61
C PRO A 243 -23.23 -9.68 12.84
N GLY A 244 -24.37 -9.52 12.15
CA GLY A 244 -24.99 -10.59 11.38
C GLY A 244 -24.21 -11.01 10.13
N SER A 245 -23.25 -10.19 9.67
CA SER A 245 -22.37 -10.51 8.53
C SER A 245 -21.02 -11.09 8.98
N ASP A 246 -20.82 -11.32 10.27
CA ASP A 246 -19.53 -11.80 10.77
C ASP A 246 -19.19 -13.18 10.22
N ALA A 247 -17.96 -13.32 9.78
CA ALA A 247 -17.38 -14.59 9.38
C ALA A 247 -15.88 -14.56 9.58
N THR A 248 -15.32 -15.61 10.15
CA THR A 248 -13.87 -15.80 10.26
C THR A 248 -13.56 -17.28 10.05
N SER A 249 -13.03 -17.58 8.86
CA SER A 249 -12.52 -18.90 8.49
C SER A 249 -11.01 -18.79 8.31
N LEU A 250 -10.27 -19.43 9.20
CA LEU A 250 -8.82 -19.46 9.18
C LEU A 250 -8.36 -20.89 8.92
N ARG A 251 -7.20 -21.09 8.29
CA ARG A 251 -6.61 -22.42 8.11
C ARG A 251 -5.16 -22.46 8.56
N LEU A 252 -4.84 -23.42 9.41
CA LEU A 252 -3.47 -23.81 9.71
C LEU A 252 -3.10 -25.03 8.86
N VAL A 253 -2.24 -24.83 7.86
CA VAL A 253 -1.79 -25.90 6.96
C VAL A 253 -0.56 -26.61 7.52
N GLN A 254 0.38 -25.83 8.07
CA GLN A 254 1.64 -26.32 8.62
C GLN A 254 2.13 -25.38 9.72
N GLY A 255 2.95 -25.90 10.64
CA GLY A 255 3.59 -25.12 11.70
C GLY A 255 2.65 -24.92 12.88
N GLY A 256 2.66 -23.73 13.47
CA GLY A 256 1.84 -23.46 14.65
C GLY A 256 1.43 -22.01 14.79
N LEU A 257 0.29 -21.80 15.44
CA LEU A 257 -0.22 -20.48 15.77
C LEU A 257 -0.64 -20.40 17.23
N ARG A 258 -0.52 -19.21 17.80
CA ARG A 258 -1.18 -18.81 19.04
C ARG A 258 -2.25 -17.79 18.68
N ALA A 259 -3.47 -17.97 19.15
CA ALA A 259 -4.57 -17.07 18.87
C ALA A 259 -5.18 -16.55 20.17
N LEU A 260 -5.44 -15.25 20.19
CA LEU A 260 -6.38 -14.61 21.09
C LEU A 260 -7.55 -14.14 20.24
N THR A 261 -8.75 -14.62 20.50
CA THR A 261 -9.92 -14.26 19.70
C THR A 261 -10.38 -12.83 19.97
N GLY A 262 -11.06 -12.23 18.98
CA GLY A 262 -11.65 -10.90 19.08
C GLY A 262 -13.16 -10.92 19.21
N SER A 263 -13.76 -9.75 18.99
CA SER A 263 -15.19 -9.51 19.17
C SER A 263 -16.10 -10.38 18.30
N ILE A 264 -15.64 -10.90 17.16
CA ILE A 264 -16.41 -11.88 16.36
C ILE A 264 -16.69 -13.12 17.20
N ALA A 265 -15.66 -13.71 17.80
CA ALA A 265 -15.79 -14.91 18.61
C ALA A 265 -16.64 -14.67 19.87
N ASP A 266 -16.62 -13.46 20.42
CA ASP A 266 -17.41 -13.10 21.60
C ASP A 266 -18.90 -12.97 21.28
N ARG A 267 -19.25 -12.34 20.15
CA ARG A 267 -20.64 -12.03 19.79
C ARG A 267 -21.30 -13.05 18.87
N ASN A 268 -20.51 -13.79 18.10
CA ASN A 268 -20.95 -14.85 17.21
C ASN A 268 -19.91 -16.01 17.17
N PRO A 269 -19.83 -16.83 18.23
CA PRO A 269 -18.86 -17.93 18.32
C PRO A 269 -18.90 -18.90 17.13
N ASP A 270 -20.08 -19.13 16.54
CA ASP A 270 -20.27 -20.03 15.41
C ASP A 270 -19.65 -19.49 14.11
N ALA A 271 -19.44 -18.18 14.01
CA ALA A 271 -18.79 -17.54 12.87
C ALA A 271 -17.26 -17.64 12.91
N PHE A 272 -16.65 -18.07 14.01
CA PHE A 272 -15.20 -18.24 14.12
C PHE A 272 -14.81 -19.71 14.02
N LYS A 273 -14.05 -20.05 12.97
CA LYS A 273 -13.56 -21.41 12.72
C LYS A 273 -12.08 -21.39 12.34
N VAL A 274 -11.31 -22.29 12.94
CA VAL A 274 -9.93 -22.59 12.49
C VAL A 274 -9.89 -24.02 11.95
N TYR A 275 -9.68 -24.16 10.65
CA TYR A 275 -9.48 -25.43 9.99
C TYR A 275 -8.04 -25.89 10.12
N THR A 276 -7.84 -27.16 10.41
CA THR A 276 -6.53 -27.80 10.46
C THR A 276 -6.56 -29.10 9.66
N ALA A 277 -5.45 -29.83 9.62
CA ALA A 277 -5.40 -31.15 8.99
C ALA A 277 -6.29 -32.21 9.70
N ASN A 278 -6.52 -32.08 11.01
CA ASN A 278 -7.12 -33.14 11.83
C ASN A 278 -8.42 -32.75 12.54
N ALA A 279 -8.75 -31.47 12.61
CA ALA A 279 -9.96 -30.98 13.25
C ALA A 279 -10.33 -29.57 12.78
N THR A 280 -11.60 -29.22 12.95
CA THR A 280 -12.06 -27.83 12.97
C THR A 280 -12.15 -27.38 14.42
N ILE A 281 -11.52 -26.24 14.72
CA ILE A 281 -11.54 -25.62 16.04
C ILE A 281 -12.59 -24.52 16.05
N GLY A 282 -13.63 -24.70 16.86
CA GLY A 282 -14.54 -23.65 17.28
C GLY A 282 -14.08 -23.04 18.61
N VAL A 283 -14.49 -21.81 18.87
CA VAL A 283 -14.06 -21.04 20.05
C VAL A 283 -15.26 -20.39 20.73
N ARG A 284 -15.07 -19.91 21.95
CA ARG A 284 -15.99 -19.00 22.64
C ARG A 284 -15.16 -18.05 23.52
N GLY A 285 -14.69 -16.93 22.95
CA GLY A 285 -13.88 -15.93 23.67
C GLY A 285 -12.62 -16.52 24.31
N THR A 286 -11.69 -17.01 23.48
CA THR A 286 -10.67 -17.98 23.88
C THR A 286 -9.26 -17.53 23.48
N GLY A 287 -8.29 -17.91 24.31
CA GLY A 287 -6.87 -17.89 24.01
C GLY A 287 -6.32 -19.30 23.92
N PHE A 288 -5.75 -19.68 22.78
CA PHE A 288 -5.30 -21.04 22.53
C PHE A 288 -4.09 -21.12 21.59
N ASP A 289 -3.36 -22.22 21.69
CA ASP A 289 -2.21 -22.57 20.88
C ASP A 289 -2.53 -23.81 20.04
N LEU A 290 -2.15 -23.81 18.76
CA LEU A 290 -2.24 -24.95 17.86
C LEU A 290 -0.87 -25.22 17.23
N LEU A 291 -0.42 -26.47 17.25
CA LEU A 291 0.81 -26.90 16.60
C LEU A 291 0.59 -28.19 15.80
N TRP A 292 0.85 -28.13 14.50
CA TRP A 292 0.83 -29.28 13.61
C TRP A 292 2.19 -29.96 13.56
N LEU A 293 2.28 -31.17 14.11
CA LEU A 293 3.51 -31.96 14.16
C LEU A 293 3.68 -32.92 12.97
N GLY A 294 2.78 -32.85 11.99
CA GLY A 294 2.70 -33.79 10.87
C GLY A 294 1.77 -34.96 11.14
N ALA A 295 1.43 -35.72 10.10
CA ALA A 295 0.51 -36.84 10.22
C ALA A 295 1.10 -37.96 11.10
N CYS A 296 0.26 -38.59 11.90
CA CYS A 296 0.67 -39.74 12.70
C CYS A 296 0.94 -40.96 11.83
N ALA A 297 2.11 -41.58 12.01
CA ALA A 297 2.49 -42.83 11.37
C ALA A 297 2.85 -43.87 12.43
N GLY A 298 2.22 -45.05 12.36
CA GLY A 298 2.45 -46.15 13.30
C GLY A 298 2.14 -45.75 14.75
N ALA A 299 3.09 -46.01 15.65
CA ALA A 299 2.96 -45.74 17.08
C ALA A 299 3.62 -44.41 17.52
N ALA A 300 3.89 -43.48 16.59
CA ALA A 300 4.47 -42.19 16.93
C ALA A 300 3.55 -41.39 17.86
N THR A 301 4.11 -40.80 18.92
CA THR A 301 3.38 -39.95 19.87
C THR A 301 3.64 -38.46 19.65
N ASN A 302 4.70 -38.11 18.91
CA ASN A 302 5.05 -36.73 18.53
C ASN A 302 4.52 -36.41 17.11
N CYS A 303 3.21 -36.45 16.96
CA CYS A 303 2.51 -36.27 15.67
C CYS A 303 1.07 -35.80 15.92
N GLY A 304 0.39 -35.39 14.85
CA GLY A 304 -0.97 -34.87 14.90
C GLY A 304 -1.01 -33.38 15.25
N LEU A 305 -2.21 -32.89 15.53
CA LEU A 305 -2.42 -31.52 15.99
C LEU A 305 -2.35 -31.50 17.52
N VAL A 306 -1.52 -30.63 18.09
CA VAL A 306 -1.50 -30.38 19.53
C VAL A 306 -2.19 -29.05 19.79
N ALA A 307 -3.19 -29.06 20.68
CA ALA A 307 -3.92 -27.88 21.11
C ALA A 307 -3.69 -27.63 22.61
N PHE A 308 -3.49 -26.39 23.00
CA PHE A 308 -3.41 -25.96 24.40
C PHE A 308 -4.28 -24.72 24.62
N VAL A 309 -5.09 -24.71 25.68
CA VAL A 309 -6.00 -23.59 25.98
C VAL A 309 -5.54 -22.88 27.25
N TRP A 310 -5.30 -21.57 27.13
CA TRP A 310 -4.83 -20.73 28.23
C TRP A 310 -5.81 -19.61 28.62
N GLN A 311 -6.93 -19.48 27.90
CA GLN A 311 -8.08 -18.65 28.28
C GLN A 311 -9.35 -19.24 27.66
N GLY A 312 -10.42 -19.43 28.43
CA GLY A 312 -11.69 -19.94 27.91
C GLY A 312 -11.69 -21.45 27.61
N ASP A 313 -12.38 -21.85 26.55
CA ASP A 313 -12.44 -23.22 26.03
C ASP A 313 -12.47 -23.23 24.49
N ILE A 314 -12.03 -24.34 23.88
CA ILE A 314 -12.23 -24.61 22.45
C ILE A 314 -13.04 -25.88 22.25
N LEU A 315 -13.71 -25.98 21.10
CA LEU A 315 -14.35 -27.19 20.63
C LEU A 315 -13.56 -27.75 19.45
N ALA A 316 -12.99 -28.95 19.62
CA ALA A 316 -12.33 -29.68 18.55
C ALA A 316 -13.33 -30.65 17.90
N GLU A 317 -13.69 -30.38 16.65
CA GLU A 317 -14.61 -31.19 15.86
C GLU A 317 -13.85 -31.97 14.79
N ASN A 318 -14.07 -33.29 14.76
CA ASN A 318 -13.59 -34.19 13.71
C ASN A 318 -14.60 -35.33 13.49
N ASP A 319 -14.25 -36.37 12.71
CA ASP A 319 -15.16 -37.48 12.39
C ASP A 319 -15.52 -38.34 13.61
N SER A 320 -14.80 -38.19 14.73
CA SER A 320 -15.16 -38.82 16.02
C SER A 320 -16.13 -37.99 16.87
N GLY A 321 -16.48 -36.78 16.43
CA GLY A 321 -17.42 -35.88 17.08
C GLY A 321 -16.80 -34.58 17.59
N VAL A 322 -17.57 -33.86 18.41
CA VAL A 322 -17.19 -32.57 19.00
C VAL A 322 -16.68 -32.79 20.42
N ASN A 323 -15.44 -32.40 20.68
CA ASN A 323 -14.76 -32.61 21.95
C ASN A 323 -14.29 -31.28 22.55
N PRO A 324 -14.77 -30.89 23.73
CA PRO A 324 -14.29 -29.68 24.40
C PRO A 324 -12.87 -29.88 24.96
N ILE A 325 -12.05 -28.85 24.82
CA ILE A 325 -10.74 -28.73 25.47
C ILE A 325 -10.81 -27.45 26.32
N LEU A 326 -10.74 -27.63 27.63
CA LEU A 326 -10.98 -26.59 28.62
C LEU A 326 -9.69 -25.85 28.99
N LEU A 327 -9.82 -24.77 29.74
CA LEU A 327 -8.71 -24.02 30.34
C LEU A 327 -7.67 -24.96 30.98
N ASP A 328 -6.40 -24.67 30.69
CA ASP A 328 -5.21 -25.39 31.15
C ASP A 328 -5.10 -26.84 30.65
N GLN A 329 -5.98 -27.27 29.73
CA GLN A 329 -5.88 -28.59 29.11
C GLN A 329 -5.05 -28.55 27.84
N ILE A 330 -4.30 -29.63 27.63
CA ILE A 330 -3.54 -29.89 26.41
C ILE A 330 -4.08 -31.19 25.81
N ALA A 331 -4.42 -31.15 24.52
CA ALA A 331 -4.90 -32.32 23.81
C ALA A 331 -4.16 -32.51 22.49
N ARG A 332 -3.74 -33.75 22.23
CA ARG A 332 -3.24 -34.19 20.92
C ARG A 332 -4.40 -34.80 20.15
N ILE A 333 -4.65 -34.35 18.93
CA ILE A 333 -5.66 -34.86 18.01
C ILE A 333 -4.91 -35.64 16.91
N PRO A 334 -4.80 -36.99 17.02
CA PRO A 334 -3.87 -37.77 16.19
C PRO A 334 -4.32 -37.92 14.73
N GLY A 335 -5.62 -37.83 14.46
CA GLY A 335 -6.22 -38.01 13.13
C GLY A 335 -7.66 -37.48 13.08
N LEU A 336 -8.26 -37.51 11.89
CA LEU A 336 -9.66 -37.09 11.66
C LEU A 336 -10.66 -38.02 12.34
N ASP A 337 -10.35 -39.31 12.44
CA ASP A 337 -11.19 -40.38 12.97
C ASP A 337 -10.79 -40.80 14.39
N ARG A 338 -10.10 -39.92 15.12
CA ARG A 338 -9.59 -40.20 16.47
C ARG A 338 -10.03 -39.13 17.46
N LEU A 339 -10.51 -39.55 18.62
CA LEU A 339 -10.77 -38.65 19.75
C LEU A 339 -9.48 -37.95 20.20
N PRO A 340 -9.57 -36.71 20.74
CA PRO A 340 -8.43 -36.07 21.36
C PRO A 340 -7.87 -36.88 22.54
N GLU A 341 -6.55 -36.96 22.62
CA GLU A 341 -5.78 -37.61 23.69
C GLU A 341 -5.18 -36.51 24.57
N PHE A 342 -5.61 -36.39 25.83
CA PHE A 342 -5.08 -35.38 26.75
C PHE A 342 -3.66 -35.73 27.20
N ILE A 343 -2.76 -34.74 27.17
CA ILE A 343 -1.33 -34.90 27.47
C ILE A 343 -0.87 -33.80 28.43
N GLU A 344 0.36 -33.92 28.93
CA GLU A 344 0.92 -32.98 29.92
C GLU A 344 1.87 -31.95 29.32
N THR A 345 2.43 -32.22 28.13
CA THR A 345 3.45 -31.35 27.52
C THR A 345 2.80 -30.37 26.53
N PRO A 346 2.89 -29.05 26.76
CA PRO A 346 2.33 -28.06 25.84
C PRO A 346 3.13 -28.01 24.53
N PRO A 347 2.54 -27.48 23.46
CA PRO A 347 3.26 -27.27 22.20
C PRO A 347 4.41 -26.26 22.39
N ASP A 348 5.56 -26.54 21.78
CA ASP A 348 6.72 -25.65 21.82
C ASP A 348 6.63 -24.56 20.74
N PHE A 349 6.64 -23.31 21.18
CA PHE A 349 6.62 -22.12 20.33
C PHE A 349 7.96 -21.39 20.25
N GLY A 350 8.98 -21.86 20.96
CA GLY A 350 10.28 -21.18 21.07
C GLY A 350 10.09 -19.70 21.46
N ASP A 351 10.72 -18.81 20.70
CA ASP A 351 10.67 -17.36 20.92
C ASP A 351 9.35 -16.69 20.48
N ALA A 352 8.41 -17.42 19.85
CA ALA A 352 7.17 -16.83 19.36
C ALA A 352 6.23 -16.48 20.54
N PRO A 353 5.98 -15.18 20.80
CA PRO A 353 5.29 -14.75 22.02
C PRO A 353 3.81 -15.09 21.97
N ARG A 354 3.16 -15.13 23.13
CA ARG A 354 1.70 -15.15 23.14
C ARG A 354 1.16 -13.79 22.65
N PRO A 355 0.08 -13.76 21.86
CA PRO A 355 -0.38 -12.52 21.25
C PRO A 355 -0.90 -11.49 22.27
N ASP A 356 -1.38 -11.94 23.43
CA ASP A 356 -1.83 -11.09 24.54
C ASP A 356 -0.70 -10.24 25.15
N THR A 357 0.53 -10.76 25.13
CA THR A 357 1.72 -10.09 25.66
C THR A 357 2.30 -9.02 24.74
N VAL A 358 1.84 -8.94 23.49
CA VAL A 358 2.29 -7.96 22.50
C VAL A 358 1.31 -6.79 22.52
N PRO A 359 1.75 -5.57 22.91
CA PRO A 359 0.90 -4.39 22.89
C PRO A 359 0.34 -4.12 21.50
N ALA A 360 -0.94 -3.78 21.43
CA ALA A 360 -1.61 -3.43 20.18
C ALA A 360 -2.41 -2.15 20.38
N ASP A 361 -2.09 -1.13 19.59
CA ASP A 361 -2.89 0.09 19.48
C ASP A 361 -3.90 -0.08 18.35
N LEU A 362 -5.08 -0.61 18.67
CA LEU A 362 -6.12 -0.89 17.68
C LEU A 362 -6.64 0.39 17.01
N GLU A 363 -6.60 1.53 17.71
CA GLU A 363 -7.00 2.81 17.12
C GLU A 363 -5.98 3.25 16.08
N ASN A 364 -4.67 3.14 16.36
CA ASN A 364 -3.66 3.45 15.35
C ASN A 364 -3.68 2.47 14.15
N LEU A 365 -3.99 1.19 14.40
CA LEU A 365 -4.00 0.16 13.36
C LEU A 365 -5.25 0.24 12.46
N PHE A 366 -6.41 0.52 13.03
CA PHE A 366 -7.69 0.38 12.32
C PHE A 366 -8.67 1.52 12.53
N GLY A 367 -8.39 2.46 13.43
CA GLY A 367 -9.22 3.63 13.67
C GLY A 367 -9.39 4.44 12.39
N ARG A 368 -10.63 4.85 12.13
CA ARG A 368 -11.02 5.66 10.98
C ARG A 368 -11.85 6.82 11.45
N ARG A 369 -11.74 7.93 10.73
CA ARG A 369 -12.51 9.14 11.00
C ARG A 369 -13.19 9.59 9.73
N GLY A 370 -14.51 9.72 9.81
CA GLY A 370 -15.28 10.43 8.80
C GLY A 370 -14.98 11.93 8.88
N GLN A 371 -15.04 12.57 7.73
CA GLN A 371 -14.90 14.01 7.59
C GLN A 371 -16.06 14.53 6.74
N ALA A 372 -16.75 15.55 7.24
CA ALA A 372 -17.94 16.07 6.56
C ALA A 372 -17.58 16.90 5.31
N ASN A 373 -16.48 17.65 5.38
CA ASN A 373 -15.94 18.43 4.27
C ASN A 373 -14.41 18.37 4.31
N PRO A 374 -13.72 18.28 3.15
CA PRO A 374 -12.26 18.31 3.11
C PRO A 374 -11.68 19.57 3.78
N GLU A 375 -10.64 19.38 4.59
CA GLU A 375 -9.89 20.41 5.29
C GLU A 375 -8.56 20.64 4.57
N PRO A 376 -7.92 21.81 4.71
CA PRO A 376 -6.57 22.00 4.18
C PRO A 376 -5.59 20.99 4.79
N GLY A 377 -4.81 20.31 3.95
CA GLY A 377 -3.91 19.26 4.39
C GLY A 377 -3.51 18.30 3.29
N LEU A 378 -2.75 17.27 3.66
CA LEU A 378 -2.38 16.19 2.76
C LEU A 378 -3.40 15.06 2.84
N TYR A 379 -3.94 14.70 1.70
CA TYR A 379 -4.71 13.48 1.48
C TYR A 379 -3.88 12.49 0.69
N VAL A 380 -3.89 11.23 1.12
CA VAL A 380 -3.21 10.13 0.43
C VAL A 380 -4.18 8.98 0.28
N ALA A 381 -4.42 8.54 -0.95
CA ALA A 381 -5.18 7.31 -1.21
C ALA A 381 -4.25 6.23 -1.74
N CYS A 382 -4.30 5.04 -1.12
CA CYS A 382 -3.54 3.88 -1.54
C CYS A 382 -4.48 2.93 -2.30
N TYR A 383 -4.29 2.79 -3.62
CA TYR A 383 -5.16 1.98 -4.48
C TYR A 383 -4.70 0.52 -4.55
N GLU A 384 -3.39 0.32 -4.61
CA GLU A 384 -2.76 -1.00 -4.62
C GLU A 384 -1.58 -1.03 -3.65
N GLY A 385 -1.27 -2.20 -3.10
CA GLY A 385 -0.10 -2.39 -2.22
C GLY A 385 -0.28 -1.80 -0.82
N TYR A 386 0.75 -1.13 -0.33
CA TYR A 386 0.87 -0.60 1.04
C TYR A 386 1.62 0.75 1.08
N CYS A 387 0.95 1.76 1.63
CA CYS A 387 1.48 3.12 1.81
C CYS A 387 1.63 3.41 3.31
N ALA A 388 2.57 4.25 3.70
CA ALA A 388 2.71 4.73 5.07
C ALA A 388 2.76 6.25 5.10
N MET A 389 2.03 6.89 6.02
CA MET A 389 2.10 8.34 6.24
C MET A 389 2.76 8.61 7.58
N LEU A 390 3.83 9.41 7.57
CA LEU A 390 4.64 9.74 8.72
C LEU A 390 4.59 11.24 9.01
N GLN A 391 4.18 11.62 10.21
CA GLN A 391 4.12 13.00 10.68
C GLN A 391 4.50 13.09 12.15
N ASP A 392 5.53 13.88 12.46
CA ASP A 392 6.00 14.13 13.83
C ASP A 392 6.21 12.86 14.66
N GLY A 393 6.81 11.84 14.05
CA GLY A 393 7.11 10.54 14.68
C GLY A 393 5.90 9.60 14.83
N ARG A 394 4.71 10.03 14.40
CA ARG A 394 3.53 9.15 14.27
C ARG A 394 3.46 8.58 12.86
N GLU A 395 2.97 7.36 12.76
CA GLU A 395 2.84 6.64 11.49
C GLU A 395 1.47 5.97 11.41
N ILE A 396 0.81 6.13 10.25
CA ILE A 396 -0.36 5.34 9.88
C ILE A 396 -0.09 4.58 8.57
N ASP A 397 -0.55 3.34 8.56
CA ASP A 397 -0.39 2.38 7.47
C ASP A 397 -1.64 2.30 6.60
N LEU A 398 -1.57 2.64 5.33
CA LEU A 398 -2.70 2.54 4.41
C LEU A 398 -2.56 1.28 3.55
N GLY A 399 -3.54 0.39 3.63
CA GLY A 399 -3.67 -0.72 2.69
C GLY A 399 -4.42 -0.32 1.42
N ALA A 400 -4.52 -1.24 0.48
CA ALA A 400 -5.28 -1.05 -0.74
C ALA A 400 -6.75 -0.68 -0.44
N GLY A 401 -7.23 0.39 -1.05
CA GLY A 401 -8.56 0.96 -0.84
C GLY A 401 -8.68 1.89 0.37
N GLU A 402 -7.60 2.14 1.12
CA GLU A 402 -7.62 3.07 2.26
C GLU A 402 -7.03 4.43 1.90
N ALA A 403 -7.51 5.46 2.60
CA ALA A 403 -6.97 6.81 2.54
C ALA A 403 -6.60 7.33 3.93
N GLY A 404 -5.69 8.29 3.96
CA GLY A 404 -5.28 9.00 5.16
C GLY A 404 -5.23 10.50 4.94
N PHE A 405 -5.33 11.22 6.05
CA PHE A 405 -5.22 12.66 6.13
C PHE A 405 -4.11 13.06 7.09
N ALA A 406 -3.36 14.10 6.73
CA ALA A 406 -2.41 14.77 7.60
C ALA A 406 -2.58 16.29 7.55
N SER A 407 -2.75 16.94 8.70
CA SER A 407 -2.88 18.40 8.77
C SER A 407 -1.54 19.11 8.56
N PRO A 408 -1.50 20.33 8.02
CA PRO A 408 -0.25 21.07 7.81
C PRO A 408 0.48 21.47 9.11
N ASP A 409 -0.23 21.53 10.24
CA ASP A 409 0.30 21.96 11.54
C ASP A 409 0.95 20.83 12.35
N GLY A 410 1.03 19.62 11.78
CA GLY A 410 1.63 18.49 12.46
C GLY A 410 0.76 17.87 13.55
N GLN A 411 -0.49 18.32 13.76
CA GLN A 411 -1.29 17.87 14.89
C GLN A 411 -2.17 16.65 14.58
N GLN A 412 -2.53 16.45 13.31
CA GLN A 412 -3.55 15.50 12.93
C GLN A 412 -3.02 14.51 11.89
N LEU A 413 -3.11 13.22 12.22
CA LEU A 413 -2.80 12.11 11.33
C LEU A 413 -3.79 10.98 11.61
N TRP A 414 -4.61 10.61 10.62
CA TRP A 414 -5.57 9.49 10.76
C TRP A 414 -5.95 8.87 9.42
N ARG A 415 -6.51 7.66 9.46
CA ARG A 415 -7.20 7.07 8.32
C ARG A 415 -8.58 7.67 8.15
N LEU A 416 -8.95 7.90 6.90
CA LEU A 416 -10.29 8.30 6.50
C LEU A 416 -11.20 7.09 6.39
N GLU A 417 -12.50 7.31 6.55
CA GLU A 417 -13.51 6.25 6.34
C GLU A 417 -13.62 5.79 4.88
N ARG A 418 -13.21 6.66 3.95
CA ARG A 418 -13.23 6.43 2.51
C ARG A 418 -12.12 7.23 1.82
N ILE A 419 -11.83 6.87 0.57
CA ILE A 419 -11.14 7.76 -0.36
C ILE A 419 -12.12 8.89 -0.74
N GLU A 420 -11.70 10.14 -0.66
CA GLU A 420 -12.61 11.25 -0.94
C GLU A 420 -12.92 11.40 -2.45
N PRO A 421 -14.14 11.82 -2.81
CA PRO A 421 -14.55 12.03 -4.19
C PRO A 421 -13.57 12.85 -5.04
N PHE A 422 -12.99 13.93 -4.50
CA PHE A 422 -12.01 14.72 -5.26
C PHE A 422 -10.74 13.94 -5.64
N GLN A 423 -10.39 12.87 -4.91
CA GLN A 423 -9.28 11.97 -5.27
C GLN A 423 -9.76 10.91 -6.27
N SER A 424 -10.86 10.23 -5.95
CA SER A 424 -11.35 9.10 -6.75
C SER A 424 -11.87 9.52 -8.13
N ASN A 425 -12.25 10.78 -8.30
CA ASN A 425 -12.84 11.30 -9.54
C ASN A 425 -11.91 12.26 -10.28
N ASP A 426 -10.68 12.49 -9.81
CA ASP A 426 -9.77 13.43 -10.47
C ASP A 426 -9.47 12.93 -11.90
N PRO A 427 -9.93 13.64 -12.96
CA PRO A 427 -9.81 13.17 -14.32
C PRO A 427 -8.36 13.21 -14.84
N PHE A 428 -7.50 13.99 -14.18
CA PHE A 428 -6.07 14.10 -14.44
C PHE A 428 -5.30 12.93 -13.85
N LEU A 429 -5.71 12.46 -12.68
CA LEU A 429 -4.99 11.41 -11.98
C LEU A 429 -5.41 10.01 -12.44
N ASN A 430 -6.70 9.77 -12.69
CA ASN A 430 -7.25 8.43 -12.94
C ASN A 430 -6.81 7.74 -14.25
N ASN A 431 -6.15 8.46 -15.16
CA ASN A 431 -5.85 8.00 -16.52
C ASN A 431 -4.35 7.74 -16.77
N ILE A 432 -3.57 7.54 -15.71
CA ILE A 432 -2.10 7.39 -15.77
C ILE A 432 -1.61 6.25 -16.68
N ASN A 433 -2.40 5.18 -16.83
CA ASN A 433 -2.08 4.02 -17.68
C ASN A 433 -2.58 4.15 -19.12
N ASN A 434 -3.36 5.17 -19.44
CA ASN A 434 -3.91 5.30 -20.78
C ASN A 434 -2.80 5.73 -21.76
N GLU A 435 -2.57 4.95 -22.80
CA GLU A 435 -1.64 5.32 -23.88
C GLU A 435 -2.33 6.16 -24.98
N ASN A 436 -3.66 6.20 -24.96
CA ASN A 436 -4.49 6.97 -25.87
C ASN A 436 -5.10 8.19 -25.13
N PHE A 437 -4.32 9.27 -25.06
CA PHE A 437 -4.67 10.51 -24.36
C PHE A 437 -5.79 11.34 -25.01
N SER A 438 -6.53 10.79 -25.98
CA SER A 438 -7.65 11.46 -26.66
C SER A 438 -8.79 11.85 -25.71
N PHE A 439 -9.00 11.12 -24.61
CA PHE A 439 -9.94 11.48 -23.56
C PHE A 439 -9.62 12.85 -22.95
N PHE A 440 -8.34 13.17 -22.75
CA PHE A 440 -7.93 14.44 -22.19
C PHE A 440 -8.24 15.61 -23.11
N ALA A 441 -8.30 15.42 -24.44
CA ALA A 441 -8.65 16.50 -25.36
C ALA A 441 -10.05 17.07 -25.09
N MET A 442 -10.97 16.29 -24.52
CA MET A 442 -12.36 16.70 -24.26
C MET A 442 -12.58 17.37 -22.89
N LEU A 443 -11.65 17.24 -21.94
CA LEU A 443 -11.81 17.78 -20.57
C LEU A 443 -11.82 19.31 -20.49
N ASN A 444 -11.61 20.02 -21.61
CA ASN A 444 -11.54 21.49 -21.65
C ASN A 444 -12.50 22.13 -22.68
N ASP A 445 -13.38 21.34 -23.33
CA ASP A 445 -14.30 21.87 -24.35
C ASP A 445 -15.59 22.48 -23.77
N THR A 446 -15.77 22.46 -22.45
CA THR A 446 -16.76 23.30 -21.77
C THR A 446 -16.17 24.67 -21.49
N ILE A 447 -16.05 25.46 -22.56
CA ILE A 447 -16.03 26.92 -22.43
C ILE A 447 -17.43 27.30 -21.95
N THR A 448 -17.59 27.64 -20.68
CA THR A 448 -18.73 28.44 -20.24
C THR A 448 -18.55 29.83 -20.86
N VAL A 449 -19.10 30.01 -22.05
CA VAL A 449 -19.26 31.32 -22.66
C VAL A 449 -20.39 32.03 -21.90
N GLU A 450 -20.10 32.54 -20.69
CA GLU A 450 -20.90 33.61 -20.11
C GLU A 450 -20.40 34.93 -20.70
N GLY A 451 -21.04 35.34 -21.79
CA GLY A 451 -20.79 36.59 -22.46
C GLY A 451 -21.38 36.57 -23.86
N GLU A 452 -22.66 36.94 -23.97
CA GLU A 452 -23.24 37.35 -25.26
C GLU A 452 -22.43 38.54 -25.79
N TYR A 453 -21.55 38.30 -26.76
CA TYR A 453 -21.09 39.33 -27.66
C TYR A 453 -21.89 39.19 -28.96
N GLU A 454 -22.95 39.99 -29.08
CA GLU A 454 -23.58 40.24 -30.37
C GLU A 454 -22.56 40.90 -31.30
N CYS A 455 -22.13 40.17 -32.32
CA CYS A 455 -21.47 40.77 -33.48
C CYS A 455 -22.53 41.52 -34.31
N ALA A 456 -22.73 42.81 -34.03
CA ALA A 456 -23.41 43.71 -34.96
C ALA A 456 -22.41 44.14 -36.05
N LEU A 457 -22.66 43.73 -37.28
CA LEU A 457 -22.07 44.33 -38.47
C LEU A 457 -22.91 45.55 -38.86
N GLU A 458 -22.33 46.75 -38.77
CA GLU A 458 -22.70 47.90 -39.60
C GLU A 458 -21.48 48.42 -40.37
#